data_AF-A0A0C9VVS6-F1
#
_entry.id   AF-A0A0C9VVS6-F1
#
_cell.length_a   1.000
_cell.length_b   1.000
_cell.length_c   1.000
_cell.angle_alpha   90.00
_cell.angle_beta   90.00
_cell.angle_gamma   90.00
#
_symmetry.space_group_name_H-M   'P 1'
#
loop_
_entity.id
_entity.type
_entity.pdbx_description
1 polymer ?
#
loop_
_entity_poly.entity_id
_entity_poly.type
_entity_poly.pdbx_seq_one_letter_code
_entity_poly.pdbx_strand_id
1 'polypeptide(L)'
;MVCRWKSGAPIDLTPLQDDPVLDADPTRNNNFTYEHPGFNFTSDQTYCPFAAHTRKAFPRADFPAPEIIVQNHIIRSGLPYGPEVTDAEAASGTTSTECGLAFVAHQDDINNGMFFIQSN
;
A
#
# COMPACT_ATOMS: atom_id res chain seq x y z
N MET A 1 5.75 -5.58 3.60
CA MET A 1 4.73 -6.22 2.74
C MET A 1 3.58 -5.24 2.49
N VAL A 2 2.75 -5.44 1.47
CA VAL A 2 1.98 -4.35 0.82
C VAL A 2 0.60 -4.03 1.44
N CYS A 3 -0.07 -4.97 2.13
CA CYS A 3 -1.51 -4.93 2.50
C CYS A 3 -2.48 -5.17 1.31
N ARG A 4 -1.96 -5.63 0.18
CA ARG A 4 -2.77 -6.07 -0.96
C ARG A 4 -2.17 -7.36 -1.53
N TRP A 5 -3.03 -8.22 -2.05
CA TRP A 5 -2.61 -9.35 -2.87
C TRP A 5 -1.97 -8.87 -4.17
N LYS A 6 -1.27 -9.75 -4.89
CA LYS A 6 -0.68 -9.39 -6.20
C LYS A 6 -1.75 -9.01 -7.23
N SER A 7 -2.98 -9.52 -7.08
CA SER A 7 -4.13 -9.09 -7.85
C SER A 7 -4.47 -7.61 -7.64
N GLY A 8 -4.22 -7.08 -6.43
CA GLY A 8 -4.65 -5.76 -5.97
C GLY A 8 -5.74 -5.81 -4.88
N ALA A 9 -6.35 -6.96 -4.62
CA ALA A 9 -7.36 -7.12 -3.57
C ALA A 9 -6.80 -6.75 -2.17
N PRO A 10 -7.50 -5.89 -1.38
CA PRO A 10 -7.02 -5.50 -0.06
C PRO A 10 -7.15 -6.64 0.95
N ILE A 11 -6.06 -6.95 1.67
CA ILE A 11 -6.08 -8.01 2.69
C ILE A 11 -7.00 -7.64 3.86
N ASP A 12 -7.28 -6.34 4.05
CA ASP A 12 -8.25 -5.88 5.04
C ASP A 12 -9.67 -6.40 4.79
N LEU A 13 -10.03 -6.66 3.52
CA LEU A 13 -11.34 -7.24 3.15
C LEU A 13 -11.28 -8.75 2.92
N THR A 14 -10.15 -9.27 2.43
CA THR A 14 -9.95 -10.70 2.18
C THR A 14 -8.58 -11.18 2.72
N PRO A 15 -8.45 -11.37 4.04
CA PRO A 15 -7.14 -11.59 4.66
C PRO A 15 -6.54 -12.96 4.41
N LEU A 16 -7.38 -13.97 4.16
CA LEU A 16 -6.95 -15.37 4.10
C LEU A 16 -6.68 -15.87 2.67
N GLN A 17 -7.23 -15.21 1.66
CA GLN A 17 -7.08 -15.63 0.26
C GLN A 17 -7.20 -14.44 -0.70
N ASP A 18 -6.63 -14.60 -1.88
CA ASP A 18 -6.77 -13.62 -2.95
C ASP A 18 -8.20 -13.61 -3.52
N ASP A 19 -8.69 -12.44 -3.93
CA ASP A 19 -9.97 -12.25 -4.62
C ASP A 19 -9.79 -11.30 -5.82
N PRO A 20 -9.44 -11.83 -7.01
CA PRO A 20 -9.28 -11.02 -8.23
C PRO A 20 -10.57 -10.30 -8.67
N VAL A 21 -11.75 -10.79 -8.28
CA VAL A 21 -13.04 -10.17 -8.63
C VAL A 21 -13.29 -8.93 -7.77
N LEU A 22 -12.80 -8.93 -6.53
CA LEU A 22 -12.80 -7.74 -5.68
C LEU A 22 -11.91 -6.64 -6.24
N ASP A 23 -10.72 -6.97 -6.73
CA ASP A 23 -9.81 -5.97 -7.31
C ASP A 23 -10.38 -5.29 -8.57
N ALA A 24 -10.97 -6.07 -9.46
CA ALA A 24 -11.56 -5.59 -10.71
C ALA A 24 -12.73 -4.60 -10.50
N ASP A 25 -13.25 -4.48 -9.28
CA ASP A 25 -14.32 -3.56 -8.93
C ASP A 25 -13.78 -2.29 -8.25
N PRO A 26 -13.70 -1.15 -8.96
CA PRO A 26 -13.17 0.10 -8.42
C PRO A 26 -14.05 0.69 -7.31
N THR A 27 -15.30 0.24 -7.17
CA THR A 27 -16.20 0.68 -6.10
C THR A 27 -15.98 -0.07 -4.79
N ARG A 28 -15.32 -1.24 -4.85
CA ARG A 28 -15.11 -2.13 -3.69
C ARG A 28 -13.65 -2.23 -3.26
N ASN A 29 -12.69 -2.21 -4.18
CA ASN A 29 -11.27 -2.48 -3.91
C ASN A 29 -10.56 -1.46 -3.00
N ASN A 30 -11.22 -0.34 -2.67
CA ASN A 30 -10.71 0.70 -1.78
C ASN A 30 -11.68 1.06 -0.63
N ASN A 31 -12.81 0.35 -0.52
CA ASN A 31 -13.89 0.63 0.44
C ASN A 31 -13.66 -0.07 1.79
N PHE A 32 -12.71 0.43 2.57
CA PHE A 32 -12.36 -0.11 3.89
C PHE A 32 -11.68 0.95 4.78
N THR A 33 -11.61 0.72 6.09
CA THR A 33 -11.03 1.67 7.06
C THR A 33 -9.99 1.06 7.99
N TYR A 34 -9.75 -0.25 7.93
CA TYR A 34 -9.02 -1.07 8.92
C TYR A 34 -9.76 -1.36 10.23
N GLU A 35 -10.98 -0.84 10.41
CA GLU A 35 -11.82 -1.15 11.56
C GLU A 35 -12.74 -2.33 11.28
N HIS A 36 -12.77 -3.29 12.22
CA HIS A 36 -13.60 -4.50 12.11
C HIS A 36 -14.50 -4.65 13.34
N PRO A 37 -15.82 -4.80 13.18
CA PRO A 37 -16.73 -5.03 14.31
C PRO A 37 -16.35 -6.26 15.12
N GLY A 38 -16.25 -6.10 16.45
CA GLY A 38 -15.89 -7.20 17.35
C GLY A 38 -14.38 -7.42 17.52
N PHE A 39 -13.53 -6.63 16.87
CA PHE A 39 -12.08 -6.65 17.03
C PHE A 39 -11.59 -5.40 17.77
N ASN A 40 -10.51 -5.54 18.56
CA ASN A 40 -9.90 -4.39 19.20
C ASN A 40 -8.94 -3.70 18.24
N PHE A 41 -9.39 -2.56 17.71
CA PHE A 41 -8.70 -1.78 16.68
C PHE A 41 -7.21 -1.47 16.99
N THR A 42 -6.87 -1.19 18.25
CA THR A 42 -5.50 -0.81 18.63
C THR A 42 -4.54 -1.98 18.77
N SER A 43 -5.02 -3.21 18.63
CA SER A 43 -4.22 -4.44 18.82
C SER A 43 -4.41 -5.47 17.71
N ASP A 44 -5.52 -5.43 16.97
CA ASP A 44 -5.82 -6.37 15.92
C ASP A 44 -4.98 -6.13 14.67
N GLN A 45 -4.23 -7.14 14.28
CA GLN A 45 -3.43 -7.19 13.06
C GLN A 45 -3.75 -8.43 12.23
N THR A 46 -4.87 -9.11 12.52
CA THR A 46 -5.27 -10.35 11.83
C THR A 46 -5.75 -10.08 10.40
N TYR A 47 -6.34 -8.91 10.15
CA TYR A 47 -6.77 -8.48 8.81
C TYR A 47 -5.65 -7.82 8.00
N CYS A 48 -5.07 -6.73 8.53
CA CYS A 48 -3.90 -6.08 7.95
C CYS A 48 -2.92 -5.61 9.03
N PRO A 49 -1.62 -5.94 8.95
CA PRO A 49 -0.62 -5.46 9.91
C PRO A 49 -0.50 -3.94 9.94
N PHE A 50 -0.24 -3.35 11.12
CA PHE A 50 -0.04 -1.90 11.28
C PHE A 50 1.17 -1.38 10.48
N ALA A 51 2.16 -2.24 10.25
CA ALA A 51 3.37 -1.91 9.49
C ALA A 51 3.24 -2.14 7.97
N ALA A 52 2.05 -2.47 7.47
CA ALA A 52 1.88 -2.73 6.05
C ALA A 52 1.98 -1.44 5.21
N HIS A 53 2.57 -1.54 4.01
CA HIS A 53 2.95 -0.38 3.21
C HIS A 53 1.81 0.62 2.99
N THR A 54 0.63 0.18 2.54
CA THR A 54 -0.49 1.09 2.29
C THR A 54 -1.11 1.63 3.56
N ARG A 55 -1.05 0.90 4.69
CA ARG A 55 -1.56 1.34 5.99
C ARG A 55 -0.65 2.40 6.60
N LYS A 56 0.67 2.26 6.45
CA LYS A 56 1.63 3.31 6.79
C LYS A 56 1.49 4.56 5.92
N ALA A 57 1.37 4.39 4.60
CA ALA A 57 1.28 5.53 3.69
C ALA A 57 -0.08 6.26 3.76
N PHE A 58 -1.17 5.55 4.05
CA PHE A 58 -2.49 6.14 4.28
C PHE A 58 -3.20 5.41 5.45
N PRO A 59 -3.08 5.95 6.68
CA PRO A 59 -3.52 5.29 7.93
C PRO A 59 -5.03 5.14 8.10
N ARG A 60 -5.85 5.90 7.35
CA ARG A 60 -7.32 5.88 7.48
C ARG A 60 -7.73 6.08 8.94
N ALA A 61 -8.49 5.15 9.52
CA ALA A 61 -8.99 5.23 10.89
C ALA A 61 -7.88 5.16 11.95
N ASP A 62 -6.65 4.74 11.62
CA ASP A 62 -5.54 4.73 12.58
C ASP A 62 -5.17 6.15 13.03
N PHE A 63 -5.61 7.17 12.28
CA PHE A 63 -5.39 8.56 12.61
C PHE A 63 -6.74 9.27 12.80
N PRO A 64 -7.08 9.70 14.04
CA PRO A 64 -8.42 10.18 14.37
C PRO A 64 -8.77 11.58 13.83
N ALA A 65 -7.81 12.27 13.20
CA ALA A 65 -7.96 13.63 12.67
C ALA A 65 -7.91 13.61 11.12
N PRO A 66 -9.03 13.29 10.44
CA PRO A 66 -9.06 13.12 8.98
C PRO A 66 -8.65 14.38 8.21
N GLU A 67 -8.89 15.57 8.77
CA GLU A 67 -8.45 16.86 8.21
C GLU A 67 -6.93 17.00 8.09
N ILE A 68 -6.17 16.32 8.95
CA ILE A 68 -4.71 16.29 8.90
C ILE A 68 -4.25 15.30 7.82
N ILE A 69 -4.90 14.13 7.73
CA ILE A 69 -4.51 13.09 6.77
C ILE A 69 -4.64 13.59 5.32
N VAL A 70 -5.66 14.40 5.02
CA VAL A 70 -5.86 14.95 3.67
C VAL A 70 -4.68 15.82 3.23
N GLN A 71 -4.03 16.53 4.15
CA GLN A 71 -2.84 17.33 3.85
C GLN A 71 -1.61 16.47 3.54
N ASN A 72 -1.61 15.20 3.97
CA ASN A 72 -0.52 14.26 3.70
C ASN A 72 -0.73 13.44 2.43
N HIS A 73 -1.78 13.72 1.64
CA HIS A 73 -2.04 12.98 0.41
C HIS A 73 -1.03 13.30 -0.69
N ILE A 74 -0.71 12.28 -1.47
CA ILE A 74 0.10 12.39 -2.68
C ILE A 74 -0.62 11.75 -3.86
N ILE A 75 -0.50 12.35 -5.04
CA ILE A 75 -0.89 11.72 -6.30
C ILE A 75 0.35 11.02 -6.87
N ARG A 76 0.27 9.70 -7.11
CA ARG A 76 1.39 8.89 -7.58
C ARG A 76 1.29 8.68 -9.09
N SER A 77 2.37 8.97 -9.81
CA SER A 77 2.50 8.83 -11.27
C SER A 77 3.74 8.02 -11.65
N GLY A 78 4.17 7.11 -10.76
CA GLY A 78 5.38 6.31 -10.95
C GLY A 78 5.24 5.25 -12.03
N LEU A 79 6.36 4.86 -12.62
CA LEU A 79 6.45 3.87 -13.72
C LEU A 79 7.57 2.85 -13.42
N PRO A 80 7.38 1.54 -13.65
CA PRO A 80 8.47 0.58 -13.61
C PRO A 80 9.58 0.91 -14.62
N TYR A 81 10.84 0.58 -14.30
CA TYR A 81 11.97 0.71 -15.22
C TYR A 81 12.89 -0.51 -15.16
N GLY A 82 13.70 -0.67 -16.21
CA GLY A 82 14.61 -1.82 -16.36
C GLY A 82 13.95 -3.00 -17.07
N PRO A 83 14.72 -4.07 -17.34
CA PRO A 83 14.18 -5.29 -17.92
C PRO A 83 13.39 -6.10 -16.88
N GLU A 84 12.58 -7.03 -17.38
CA GLU A 84 11.99 -8.08 -16.55
C GLU A 84 13.06 -9.00 -15.97
N VAL A 85 12.74 -9.64 -14.85
CA VAL A 85 13.63 -10.60 -14.19
C VAL A 85 13.95 -11.76 -15.15
N THR A 86 15.23 -12.03 -15.35
CA THR A 86 15.69 -13.14 -16.21
C THR A 86 15.59 -14.49 -15.51
N ASP A 87 15.53 -15.59 -16.28
CA ASP A 87 15.54 -16.95 -15.72
C ASP A 87 16.78 -17.23 -14.86
N ALA A 88 17.94 -16.68 -15.23
CA ALA A 88 19.18 -16.82 -14.49
C ALA A 88 19.14 -16.07 -13.14
N GLU A 89 18.58 -14.87 -13.10
CA GLU A 89 18.37 -14.12 -11.85
C GLU A 89 17.35 -14.82 -10.94
N ALA A 90 16.26 -15.32 -11.51
CA ALA A 90 15.24 -16.07 -10.78
C ALA A 90 15.82 -17.37 -10.18
N ALA A 91 16.63 -18.11 -10.94
CA ALA A 91 17.25 -19.35 -10.48
C ALA A 91 18.36 -19.14 -9.43
N SER A 92 19.09 -18.01 -9.50
CA SER A 92 20.18 -17.70 -8.57
C SER A 92 19.72 -16.91 -7.33
N GLY A 93 18.51 -16.37 -7.34
CA GLY A 93 18.00 -15.49 -6.29
C GLY A 93 18.80 -14.20 -6.13
N THR A 94 19.53 -13.79 -7.18
CA THR A 94 20.47 -12.66 -7.15
C THR A 94 20.16 -11.72 -8.31
N THR A 95 19.99 -10.44 -8.01
CA THR A 95 19.80 -9.39 -9.02
C THR A 95 21.12 -9.08 -9.71
N SER A 96 21.12 -9.10 -11.04
CA SER A 96 22.29 -8.80 -11.88
C SER A 96 22.10 -7.56 -12.73
N THR A 97 20.85 -7.24 -13.08
CA THR A 97 20.47 -6.06 -13.85
C THR A 97 19.59 -5.15 -13.01
N GLU A 98 19.82 -3.84 -13.10
CA GLU A 98 19.02 -2.86 -12.37
C GLU A 98 17.59 -2.79 -12.94
N CYS A 99 16.61 -2.97 -12.06
CA CYS A 99 15.20 -2.75 -12.33
C CYS A 99 14.53 -2.15 -11.08
N GLY A 100 13.42 -1.43 -11.25
CA GLY A 100 12.75 -0.83 -10.12
C GLY A 100 11.54 0.01 -10.49
N LEU A 101 11.25 1.00 -9.64
CA LEU A 101 10.16 1.96 -9.82
C LEU A 101 10.75 3.36 -9.93
N ALA A 102 10.53 4.02 -11.07
CA ALA A 102 10.72 5.46 -11.21
C ALA A 102 9.58 6.14 -10.45
N PHE A 103 9.79 6.36 -9.16
CA PHE A 103 8.77 6.91 -8.27
C PHE A 103 8.55 8.41 -8.56
N VAL A 104 7.29 8.79 -8.76
CA VAL A 104 6.87 10.17 -8.94
C VAL A 104 5.66 10.43 -8.06
N ALA A 105 5.73 11.46 -7.23
CA ALA A 105 4.65 11.91 -6.37
C ALA A 105 4.41 13.42 -6.57
N HIS A 106 3.14 13.80 -6.64
CA HIS A 106 2.70 15.19 -6.70
C HIS A 106 1.98 15.54 -5.40
N GLN A 107 2.35 16.69 -4.85
CA GLN A 107 1.76 17.33 -3.67
C GLN A 107 2.01 18.84 -3.78
N ASP A 108 1.28 19.62 -3.00
CA ASP A 108 1.46 21.07 -2.87
C ASP A 108 2.61 21.43 -1.91
N ASP A 109 2.79 20.68 -0.83
CA ASP A 109 3.89 20.81 0.13
C ASP A 109 4.63 19.48 0.31
N ILE A 110 5.91 19.45 -0.08
CA ILE A 110 6.76 18.25 0.05
C ILE A 110 6.91 17.78 1.50
N ASN A 111 6.90 18.72 2.46
CA ASN A 111 7.06 18.41 3.89
C ASN A 111 5.84 17.69 4.46
N ASN A 112 4.66 17.90 3.87
CA ASN A 112 3.42 17.24 4.28
C ASN A 112 3.14 15.97 3.45
N GLY A 113 3.57 15.91 2.19
CA GLY A 113 3.39 14.72 1.35
C GLY A 113 4.51 13.67 1.53
N MET A 114 5.32 13.50 0.47
CA MET A 114 6.30 12.42 0.39
C MET A 114 7.32 12.41 1.54
N PHE A 115 7.83 13.57 1.96
CA PHE A 115 8.80 13.63 3.05
C PHE A 115 8.18 13.15 4.37
N PHE A 116 6.96 13.60 4.68
CA PHE A 116 6.24 13.18 5.89
C PHE A 116 6.06 11.66 5.92
N ILE A 117 5.51 11.09 4.84
CA ILE A 117 5.21 9.66 4.72
C ILE A 117 6.46 8.80 4.86
N GLN A 118 7.61 9.28 4.39
CA GLN A 118 8.86 8.52 4.41
C GLN A 118 9.60 8.62 5.75
N SER A 119 9.45 9.73 6.46
CA SER A 119 10.27 10.05 7.64
C SER A 119 9.58 9.88 8.99
N ASN A 120 8.24 9.81 9.04
CA ASN A 120 7.46 9.69 10.28
C ASN A 120 6.59 8.43 10.30
#